data_AF-A0AAN9G9K6-F1
#
_entry.id   AF-A0AAN9G9K6-F1
#
_cell.length_a   1.000
_cell.length_b   1.000
_cell.length_c   1.000
_cell.angle_alpha   90.00
_cell.angle_beta   90.00
_cell.angle_gamma   90.00
#
_symmetry.space_group_name_H-M   'P 1'
#
loop_
_entity.id
_entity.type
_entity.pdbx_description
1 polymer ?
#
loop_
_entity_poly.entity_id
_entity_poly.type
_entity_poly.pdbx_seq_one_letter_code
_entity_poly.pdbx_strand_id
1 'polypeptide(L)'
;MSDVSNARRAAMATALSFLTEVKQKTMSVWMTDRFLADVDWGFVDKKCTLREPWDLTQDEDEEKISRVWAICPHCEQLVPYQPTSKEMVDMRNEAILRLLKAEKLSYWRQFEHGMLSTRAVRILMEICETAADKKGQ
;
A
#
# COMPACT_ATOMS: atom_id res chain seq x y z
N MET A 1 -0.68 -12.49 -21.55
CA MET A 1 -0.22 -13.89 -21.44
C MET A 1 1.28 -13.86 -21.34
N SER A 2 1.88 -14.35 -20.26
CA SER A 2 3.32 -14.29 -20.07
C SER A 2 4.01 -15.35 -20.93
N ASP A 3 4.88 -14.92 -21.85
CA ASP A 3 5.65 -15.72 -22.81
C ASP A 3 6.76 -16.56 -22.13
N VAL A 4 6.36 -17.39 -21.17
CA VAL A 4 7.27 -18.26 -20.41
C VAL A 4 7.20 -19.67 -20.98
N SER A 5 8.31 -20.12 -21.56
CA SER A 5 8.49 -21.49 -22.05
C SER A 5 8.20 -22.54 -20.97
N ASN A 6 7.61 -23.66 -21.37
CA ASN A 6 7.31 -24.79 -20.49
C ASN A 6 8.54 -25.31 -19.74
N ALA A 7 9.72 -25.26 -20.35
CA ALA A 7 10.97 -25.64 -19.69
C ALA A 7 11.31 -24.72 -18.50
N ARG A 8 11.07 -23.41 -18.65
CA ARG A 8 11.24 -22.45 -17.54
C ARG A 8 10.20 -22.68 -16.46
N ARG A 9 8.96 -23.00 -16.83
CA ARG A 9 7.90 -23.35 -15.86
C ARG A 9 8.28 -24.56 -15.01
N ALA A 10 8.74 -25.63 -15.65
CA ALA A 10 9.19 -26.84 -14.96
C ALA A 10 10.41 -26.59 -14.05
N ALA A 11 11.38 -25.79 -14.50
CA ALA A 11 12.55 -25.43 -13.70
C ALA A 11 12.16 -24.63 -12.44
N MET A 12 11.24 -23.68 -12.56
CA MET A 12 10.75 -22.92 -11.41
C MET A 12 9.89 -23.77 -10.47
N ALA A 13 9.03 -24.66 -10.98
CA ALA A 13 8.28 -25.58 -10.12
C ALA A 13 9.22 -26.44 -9.26
N THR A 14 10.32 -26.89 -9.85
CA THR A 14 11.39 -27.61 -9.13
C THR A 14 12.11 -26.72 -8.11
N ALA A 15 12.37 -25.46 -8.44
CA ALA A 15 12.99 -24.53 -7.50
C ALA A 15 12.05 -24.21 -6.32
N LEU A 16 10.76 -24.04 -6.57
CA LEU A 16 9.75 -23.76 -5.55
C LEU A 16 9.53 -24.98 -4.63
N SER A 17 9.53 -26.20 -5.17
CA SER A 17 9.45 -27.40 -4.33
C SER A 17 10.67 -27.53 -3.41
N PHE A 18 11.87 -27.24 -3.92
CA PHE A 18 13.07 -27.20 -3.09
C PHE A 18 13.01 -26.14 -1.99
N LEU A 19 12.61 -24.90 -2.33
CA LEU A 19 12.52 -23.82 -1.34
C LEU A 19 11.44 -24.07 -0.29
N THR A 20 10.32 -24.66 -0.67
CA THR A 20 9.26 -25.05 0.27
C THR A 20 9.72 -26.16 1.22
N GLU A 21 10.52 -27.11 0.74
CA GLU A 21 11.14 -28.14 1.59
C GLU A 21 12.13 -27.51 2.59
N VAL A 22 13.01 -26.60 2.13
CA VAL A 22 13.97 -25.89 3.00
C VAL A 22 13.23 -25.05 4.04
N LYS A 23 12.16 -24.35 3.64
CA LYS A 23 11.28 -23.62 4.57
C LYS A 23 10.74 -24.56 5.65
N GLN A 24 10.16 -25.70 5.28
CA GLN A 24 9.56 -26.64 6.25
C GLN A 24 10.60 -27.16 7.25
N LYS A 25 11.81 -27.51 6.77
CA LYS A 25 12.92 -27.94 7.63
C LYS A 25 13.39 -26.84 8.58
N THR A 26 13.44 -25.60 8.09
CA THR A 26 13.88 -24.46 8.90
C THR A 26 12.83 -24.11 9.97
N MET A 27 11.55 -24.12 9.59
CA MET A 27 10.45 -23.89 10.52
C MET A 27 10.37 -24.98 11.60
N SER A 28 10.66 -26.25 11.28
CA SER A 28 10.65 -27.31 12.30
C SER A 28 11.73 -27.14 13.36
N VAL A 29 12.91 -26.64 12.96
CA VAL A 29 13.96 -26.27 13.91
C VAL A 29 13.51 -25.11 14.79
N TRP A 30 12.93 -24.06 14.20
CA TRP A 30 12.48 -22.89 14.96
C TRP A 30 11.29 -23.16 15.87
N MET A 31 10.38 -24.07 15.50
CA MET A 31 9.28 -24.52 16.36
C MET A 31 9.78 -25.22 17.64
N THR A 32 11.00 -25.77 17.60
CA THR A 32 11.63 -26.41 18.76
C THR A 32 12.41 -25.41 19.62
N ASP A 33 12.64 -24.19 19.13
CA ASP A 33 13.38 -23.14 19.85
C ASP A 33 12.52 -22.55 20.97
N ARG A 34 13.05 -22.59 22.20
CA ARG A 34 12.40 -22.04 23.39
C ARG A 34 12.05 -20.56 23.27
N PHE A 35 12.83 -19.77 22.54
CA PHE A 35 12.56 -18.34 22.36
C PHE A 35 11.42 -18.06 21.37
N LEU A 36 11.06 -19.04 20.54
CA LEU A 36 10.02 -18.91 19.50
C LEU A 36 8.78 -19.77 19.82
N ALA A 37 8.68 -20.30 21.04
CA ALA A 37 7.58 -21.14 21.47
C ALA A 37 6.21 -20.42 21.43
N ASP A 38 6.19 -19.11 21.67
CA ASP A 38 4.97 -18.29 21.72
C ASP A 38 4.55 -17.73 20.35
N VAL A 39 5.24 -18.10 19.26
CA VAL A 39 4.98 -17.56 17.92
C VAL A 39 3.74 -18.21 17.29
N ASP A 40 2.92 -17.40 16.62
CA ASP A 40 1.84 -17.90 15.75
C ASP A 40 2.43 -18.47 14.46
N TRP A 41 2.78 -19.75 14.50
CA TRP A 41 3.27 -20.51 13.36
C TRP A 41 2.27 -20.60 12.21
N GLY A 42 0.97 -20.48 12.49
CA GLY A 42 -0.07 -20.43 11.46
C GLY A 42 -0.03 -19.14 10.66
N PHE A 43 0.26 -18.01 11.30
CA PHE A 43 0.50 -16.73 10.62
C PHE A 43 1.79 -16.76 9.80
N VAL A 44 2.88 -17.26 10.38
CA VAL A 44 4.18 -17.38 9.71
C VAL A 44 4.07 -18.27 8.47
N ASP A 45 3.41 -19.42 8.58
CA ASP A 45 3.25 -20.33 7.44
C ASP A 45 2.52 -19.68 6.27
N LYS A 46 1.41 -18.98 6.56
CA LYS A 46 0.60 -18.24 5.58
C LYS A 46 1.36 -17.11 4.92
N LYS A 47 2.19 -16.36 5.66
CA LYS A 47 2.96 -15.24 5.10
C LYS A 47 4.21 -15.69 4.36
N CYS A 48 4.77 -16.84 4.72
CA CYS A 48 5.93 -17.43 4.07
C CYS A 48 5.54 -18.47 3.00
N THR A 49 4.31 -18.44 2.45
CA THR A 49 3.95 -19.29 1.30
C THR A 49 4.62 -18.77 0.04
N LEU A 50 5.47 -19.59 -0.58
CA LEU A 50 6.06 -19.31 -1.88
C LEU A 50 5.03 -19.68 -2.96
N ARG A 51 4.61 -18.68 -3.73
CA ARG A 51 3.65 -18.85 -4.84
C ARG A 51 4.40 -18.91 -6.17
N GLU A 52 3.78 -19.54 -7.16
CA GLU A 52 4.32 -19.52 -8.52
C GLU A 52 4.29 -18.09 -9.08
N PRO A 53 5.43 -17.52 -9.52
CA PRO A 53 5.48 -16.13 -10.00
C PRO A 53 4.67 -15.84 -11.27
N TRP A 54 4.08 -16.85 -11.89
CA TRP A 54 3.29 -16.72 -13.11
C TRP A 54 1.82 -17.06 -12.92
N ASP A 55 1.38 -17.25 -11.68
CA ASP A 55 -0.03 -17.38 -11.35
C ASP A 55 -0.69 -16.00 -11.31
N LEU A 56 -1.25 -15.58 -12.44
CA LEU A 56 -1.88 -14.26 -12.64
C LEU A 56 -3.28 -14.16 -12.01
N THR A 57 -3.77 -15.19 -11.34
CA THR A 57 -5.13 -15.23 -10.81
C THR A 57 -5.36 -14.34 -9.59
N GLN A 58 -4.30 -13.81 -8.97
CA GLN A 58 -4.40 -13.07 -7.69
C GLN A 58 -4.09 -11.57 -7.78
N ASP A 59 -3.55 -11.08 -8.90
CA ASP A 59 -3.40 -9.62 -9.10
C ASP A 59 -4.78 -8.93 -9.15
N GLU A 60 -5.84 -9.66 -9.54
CA GLU A 60 -7.23 -9.17 -9.53
C GLU A 60 -7.80 -8.93 -8.12
N ASP A 61 -7.24 -9.57 -7.08
CA ASP A 61 -7.72 -9.44 -5.71
C ASP A 61 -7.06 -8.29 -4.95
N GLU A 62 -5.82 -7.91 -5.29
CA GLU A 62 -5.17 -6.71 -4.73
C GLU A 62 -5.64 -5.41 -5.41
N GLU A 63 -6.11 -5.49 -6.66
CA GLU A 63 -6.70 -4.34 -7.39
C GLU A 63 -8.17 -4.04 -7.02
N LYS A 64 -8.79 -4.86 -6.15
CA LYS A 64 -10.03 -4.52 -5.44
C LYS A 64 -9.74 -3.49 -4.35
N ILE A 65 -9.19 -2.35 -4.75
CA ILE A 65 -9.36 -1.09 -4.02
C ILE A 65 -10.87 -0.95 -3.84
N SER A 66 -11.30 -1.10 -2.59
CA SER A 66 -12.68 -1.08 -2.11
C SER A 66 -13.57 -0.10 -2.89
N ARG A 67 -14.20 -0.60 -3.95
CA ARG A 67 -15.30 0.12 -4.59
C ARG A 67 -16.48 -0.06 -3.64
N VAL A 68 -16.73 0.93 -2.80
CA VAL A 68 -17.97 1.00 -2.03
C VAL A 68 -19.11 0.96 -3.04
N TRP A 69 -20.03 0.02 -2.89
CA TRP A 69 -21.20 -0.12 -3.77
C TRP A 69 -22.38 0.65 -3.18
N ALA A 70 -23.13 1.35 -4.01
CA ALA A 70 -24.34 2.06 -3.62
C ALA A 70 -25.54 1.53 -4.42
N ILE A 71 -26.73 1.58 -3.83
CA ILE A 71 -27.98 1.23 -4.51
C ILE A 71 -28.48 2.48 -5.23
N CYS A 72 -28.67 2.39 -6.55
CA CYS A 72 -29.22 3.49 -7.32
C CYS A 72 -30.69 3.72 -6.93
N PRO A 73 -31.09 4.94 -6.49
CA PRO A 73 -32.46 5.22 -6.09
C PRO A 73 -33.47 5.22 -7.26
N HIS A 74 -33.02 5.16 -8.51
CA HIS A 74 -33.88 5.20 -9.69
C HIS A 74 -34.15 3.81 -10.29
N CYS A 75 -33.22 2.87 -10.18
CA CYS A 75 -33.32 1.54 -10.80
C CYS A 75 -32.97 0.38 -9.85
N GLU A 76 -32.71 0.67 -8.57
CA GLU A 76 -32.34 -0.31 -7.52
C GLU A 76 -31.12 -1.17 -7.82
N GLN A 77 -30.37 -0.83 -8.87
CA GLN A 77 -29.17 -1.55 -9.27
C GLN A 77 -27.98 -1.14 -8.40
N LEU A 78 -27.14 -2.12 -8.04
CA LEU A 78 -25.86 -1.88 -7.39
C LEU A 78 -24.91 -1.20 -8.39
N VAL A 79 -24.55 0.03 -8.08
CA VAL A 79 -23.63 0.85 -8.88
C VAL A 79 -22.40 1.20 -8.04
N PRO A 80 -21.22 1.39 -8.67
CA PRO A 80 -20.07 1.94 -7.97
C PRO A 80 -20.44 3.28 -7.35
N TYR A 81 -20.14 3.47 -6.06
CA TYR A 81 -20.44 4.70 -5.35
C TYR A 81 -19.73 5.88 -6.01
N GLN A 82 -20.50 6.91 -6.36
CA GLN A 82 -19.99 8.19 -6.80
C GLN A 82 -20.20 9.19 -5.66
N PRO A 83 -19.14 9.86 -5.17
CA PRO A 83 -19.30 10.87 -4.13
C PRO A 83 -20.16 12.02 -4.62
N THR A 84 -21.02 12.53 -3.73
CA THR A 84 -21.81 13.72 -3.99
C THR A 84 -20.93 14.96 -4.15
N SER A 85 -21.46 16.02 -4.75
CA SER A 85 -20.72 17.27 -4.91
C SER A 85 -20.17 17.83 -3.59
N LYS A 86 -20.85 17.60 -2.45
CA LYS A 86 -20.38 18.01 -1.13
C LYS A 86 -19.20 17.15 -0.67
N GLU A 87 -19.32 15.83 -0.77
CA GLU A 87 -18.26 14.90 -0.40
C GLU A 87 -17.01 15.09 -1.27
N MET A 88 -17.17 15.39 -2.56
CA MET A 88 -16.05 15.73 -3.45
C MET A 88 -15.28 16.97 -2.97
N VAL A 89 -15.97 17.99 -2.47
CA VAL A 89 -15.36 19.19 -1.90
C VAL A 89 -14.62 18.85 -0.61
N ASP A 90 -15.21 18.03 0.26
CA ASP A 90 -14.58 17.62 1.51
C ASP A 90 -13.33 16.75 1.26
N MET A 91 -13.40 15.80 0.32
CA MET A 91 -12.26 15.00 -0.11
C MET A 91 -11.14 15.88 -0.70
N ARG A 92 -11.48 16.89 -1.50
CA ARG A 92 -10.52 17.86 -2.04
C ARG A 92 -9.85 18.65 -0.92
N ASN A 93 -10.61 19.16 0.03
CA ASN A 93 -10.09 19.90 1.18
C ASN A 93 -9.11 19.05 1.99
N GLU A 94 -9.48 17.80 2.25
CA GLU A 94 -8.63 16.87 2.97
C GLU A 94 -7.34 16.55 2.19
N ALA A 95 -7.42 16.37 0.88
CA ALA A 95 -6.26 16.17 0.01
C ALA A 95 -5.32 17.39 0.01
N ILE A 96 -5.86 18.61 -0.06
CA ILE A 96 -5.09 19.86 0.03
C ILE A 96 -4.34 19.92 1.37
N LEU A 97 -4.99 19.59 2.49
CA LEU A 97 -4.34 19.57 3.81
C LEU A 97 -3.22 18.53 3.89
N ARG A 98 -3.38 17.37 3.27
CA ARG A 98 -2.31 16.35 3.18
C ARG A 98 -1.13 16.86 2.37
N LEU A 99 -1.39 17.53 1.24
CA LEU A 99 -0.36 18.13 0.40
C LEU A 99 0.43 19.20 1.16
N LEU A 100 -0.26 20.14 1.82
CA LEU A 100 0.37 21.20 2.61
C LEU A 100 1.25 20.65 3.74
N LYS A 101 0.83 19.55 4.40
CA LYS A 101 1.66 18.86 5.40
C LYS A 101 2.95 18.28 4.77
N ALA A 102 2.83 17.69 3.57
CA ALA A 102 3.99 17.17 2.85
C ALA A 102 4.94 18.29 2.39
N GLU A 103 4.41 19.42 1.93
CA GLU A 103 5.20 20.60 1.57
C GLU A 103 5.98 21.16 2.77
N LYS A 104 5.34 21.31 3.93
CA LYS A 104 6.02 21.72 5.17
C LYS A 104 7.21 20.81 5.49
N LEU A 105 7.03 19.49 5.40
CA LEU A 105 8.11 18.52 5.62
C LEU A 105 9.22 18.66 4.56
N SER A 106 8.86 18.89 3.30
CA SER A 106 9.81 19.10 2.20
C SER A 106 10.67 20.33 2.45
N TYR A 107 10.07 21.46 2.86
CA TYR A 107 10.81 22.69 3.17
C TYR A 107 11.77 22.51 4.34
N TRP A 108 11.36 21.79 5.39
CA TRP A 108 12.24 21.44 6.50
C TRP A 108 13.44 20.60 6.05
N ARG A 109 13.21 19.57 5.23
CA ARG A 109 14.32 18.77 4.67
C ARG A 109 15.26 19.63 3.82
N GLN A 110 14.72 20.52 2.98
CA GLN A 110 15.54 21.41 2.15
C GLN A 110 16.37 22.39 2.99
N PHE A 111 15.84 22.83 4.13
CA PHE A 111 16.59 23.63 5.10
C PHE A 111 17.76 22.85 5.72
N GLU A 112 17.49 21.62 6.19
CA GLU A 112 18.52 20.74 6.78
C GLU A 112 19.67 20.45 5.80
N HIS A 113 19.36 20.37 4.50
CA HIS A 113 20.34 20.17 3.44
C HIS A 113 21.02 21.47 2.97
N GLY A 114 20.71 22.61 3.58
CA GLY A 114 21.30 23.92 3.26
C GLY A 114 20.81 24.54 1.95
N MET A 115 19.76 24.01 1.32
CA MET A 115 19.18 24.55 0.09
C MET A 115 18.28 25.76 0.34
N LEU A 116 17.71 25.89 1.55
CA LEU A 116 16.90 27.04 1.95
C LEU A 116 17.57 27.80 3.11
N SER A 117 17.41 29.12 3.11
CA SER A 117 17.77 29.95 4.26
C SER A 117 16.71 29.88 5.36
N THR A 118 17.09 30.14 6.61
CA THR A 118 16.17 30.18 7.76
C THR A 118 14.99 31.13 7.52
N ARG A 119 15.23 32.26 6.86
CA ARG A 119 14.19 33.23 6.51
C ARG A 119 13.22 32.67 5.46
N ALA A 120 13.73 32.01 4.43
CA ALA A 120 12.89 31.44 3.38
C ALA A 120 11.94 30.36 3.92
N VAL A 121 12.45 29.48 4.80
CA VAL A 121 11.64 28.39 5.39
C VAL A 121 10.51 28.93 6.24
N ARG A 122 10.76 29.97 7.06
CA ARG A 122 9.71 30.61 7.86
C ARG A 122 8.58 31.18 7.00
N ILE A 123 8.93 31.89 5.93
CA ILE A 123 7.95 32.46 5.01
C ILE A 123 7.13 31.34 4.34
N LEU A 124 7.79 30.28 3.87
CA LEU A 124 7.11 29.14 3.24
C LEU A 124 6.15 28.43 4.21
N MET A 125 6.56 28.27 5.47
CA MET A 125 5.72 27.69 6.52
C MET A 125 4.49 28.55 6.80
N GLU A 126 4.65 29.87 6.93
CA GLU A 126 3.54 30.82 7.13
C GLU A 126 2.55 30.82 5.95
N ILE A 127 3.04 30.70 4.71
CA ILE A 127 2.19 30.59 3.52
C ILE A 127 1.40 29.28 3.56
N CYS A 128 2.02 28.15 3.90
CA CYS A 128 1.31 26.88 4.04
C CYS A 128 0.24 26.91 5.15
N GLU A 129 0.46 27.65 6.23
CA GLU A 129 -0.52 27.85 7.31
C GLU A 129 -1.70 28.68 6.84
N THR A 130 -1.41 29.82 6.21
CA THR A 130 -2.43 30.68 5.62
C THR A 130 -3.24 29.96 4.54
N ALA A 131 -2.61 29.04 3.79
CA ALA A 131 -3.29 28.22 2.79
C ALA A 131 -4.15 27.12 3.42
N ALA A 132 -3.75 26.56 4.57
CA ALA A 132 -4.52 25.54 5.28
C ALA A 132 -5.83 26.10 5.88
N ASP A 133 -5.84 27.39 6.25
CA ASP A 133 -7.03 28.07 6.77
C ASP A 133 -8.08 28.37 5.69
N LYS A 134 -7.70 28.30 4.41
CA LYS A 134 -8.61 28.51 3.28
C LYS A 134 -9.25 27.19 2.89
N LYS A 135 -10.59 27.14 2.87
CA LYS A 135 -11.31 26.02 2.25
C LYS A 135 -11.08 26.05 0.74
N GLY A 136 -10.78 24.89 0.16
CA GLY A 136 -10.66 24.69 -1.28
C GLY A 136 -11.99 25.02 -1.96
N GLN A 137 -11.94 25.96 -2.90
CA GLN A 137 -13.01 26.19 -3.88
C GLN A 137 -12.94 25.15 -5.00
#